data_AF-E9IUA9-F1
#
_entry.id   AF-E9IUA9-F1
#
_cell.length_a   1.000
_cell.length_b   1.000
_cell.length_c   1.000
_cell.angle_alpha   90.00
_cell.angle_beta   90.00
_cell.angle_gamma   90.00
#
_symmetry.space_group_name_H-M   'P 1'
#
loop_
_entity.id
_entity.type
_entity.pdbx_description
1 polymer ?
#
loop_
_entity_poly.entity_id
_entity_poly.type
_entity_poly.pdbx_seq_one_letter_code
_entity_poly.pdbx_strand_id
1 'polypeptide(L)'
;MPVPTFVNLQDLPLERLRGFVVKEFAALREGNVLFHYILESSKPWELLTTFERSCASWQNAFHHGLQWNDGTVPYRKTRQMITEAVLGIKNGNGDIIYVEGYKKQKWLRDLIQDD
;
A
#
# COMPACT_ATOMS: atom_id res chain seq x y z
N MET A 1 12.85 -16.49 18.78
CA MET A 1 11.68 -15.58 18.74
C MET A 1 11.32 -15.35 17.29
N PRO A 2 10.04 -15.30 16.91
CA PRO A 2 9.67 -14.96 15.55
C PRO A 2 10.14 -13.54 15.23
N VAL A 3 10.70 -13.37 14.04
CA VAL A 3 11.19 -12.08 13.57
C VAL A 3 10.03 -11.31 12.96
N PRO A 4 9.69 -10.12 13.49
CA PRO A 4 8.56 -9.36 12.98
C PRO A 4 8.86 -8.77 11.59
N THR A 5 7.83 -8.74 10.75
CA THR A 5 7.84 -7.98 9.49
C THR A 5 6.98 -6.75 9.65
N PHE A 6 7.50 -5.59 9.27
CA PHE A 6 6.78 -4.34 9.28
C PHE A 6 6.30 -4.04 7.87
N VAL A 7 5.01 -3.81 7.73
CA VAL A 7 4.37 -3.44 6.46
C VAL A 7 3.88 -2.01 6.59
N ASN A 8 4.37 -1.16 5.69
CA ASN A 8 3.82 0.15 5.46
C ASN A 8 2.99 0.13 4.17
N LEU A 9 1.79 0.69 4.27
CA LEU A 9 0.89 0.94 3.14
C LEU A 9 0.71 2.44 3.07
N GLN A 10 1.32 3.13 2.11
CA GLN A 10 0.99 4.53 1.91
C GLN A 10 -0.31 4.64 1.13
N ASP A 11 -1.24 5.41 1.67
CA ASP A 11 -2.60 5.49 1.18
C ASP A 11 -3.03 6.93 0.87
N LEU A 12 -3.88 7.07 -0.14
CA LEU A 12 -4.58 8.32 -0.45
C LEU A 12 -6.08 8.12 -0.20
N PRO A 13 -6.72 8.98 0.61
CA PRO A 13 -8.17 8.92 0.80
C PRO A 13 -8.86 9.33 -0.50
N LEU A 14 -9.72 8.45 -1.04
CA LEU A 14 -10.59 8.79 -2.17
C LEU A 14 -12.02 8.97 -1.67
N GLU A 15 -12.51 10.21 -1.74
CA GLU A 15 -13.82 10.62 -1.24
C GLU A 15 -14.94 9.75 -1.81
N ARG A 16 -14.86 9.43 -3.11
CA ARG A 16 -15.89 8.66 -3.83
C ARG A 16 -15.86 7.16 -3.57
N LEU A 17 -14.73 6.60 -3.16
CA LEU A 17 -14.57 5.14 -2.98
C LEU A 17 -14.86 4.67 -1.54
N ARG A 18 -15.24 5.58 -0.62
CA ARG A 18 -15.36 5.30 0.83
C ARG A 18 -14.22 4.40 1.34
N GLY A 19 -13.01 4.66 0.85
CA GLY A 19 -11.87 3.78 1.01
C GLY A 19 -10.58 4.54 0.72
N PHE A 20 -9.48 3.81 0.73
CA PHE A 20 -8.17 4.36 0.45
C PHE A 20 -7.54 3.60 -0.72
N VAL A 21 -6.74 4.32 -1.52
CA VAL A 21 -5.96 3.75 -2.60
C VAL A 21 -4.53 3.63 -2.14
N VAL A 22 -3.98 2.42 -2.24
CA VAL A 22 -2.57 2.19 -1.93
C VAL A 22 -1.73 2.81 -3.04
N LYS A 23 -0.78 3.66 -2.67
CA LYS A 23 0.20 4.23 -3.60
C LYS A 23 1.56 3.55 -3.47
N GLU A 24 1.87 3.09 -2.27
CA GLU A 24 3.11 2.40 -1.97
C GLU A 24 2.86 1.23 -1.01
N PHE A 25 3.53 0.12 -1.26
CA PHE A 25 3.63 -1.00 -0.35
C PHE A 25 5.10 -1.25 -0.05
N ALA A 26 5.47 -1.23 1.22
CA ALA A 26 6.81 -1.58 1.67
C ALA A 26 6.72 -2.63 2.79
N ALA A 27 7.51 -3.69 2.68
CA ALA A 27 7.65 -4.70 3.71
C ALA A 27 9.12 -4.79 4.13
N LEU A 28 9.38 -4.65 5.43
CA LEU A 28 10.71 -4.65 6.01
C LEU A 28 10.84 -5.72 7.08
N ARG A 29 11.98 -6.40 7.11
CA ARG A 29 12.34 -7.40 8.11
C ARG A 29 13.82 -7.26 8.45
N GLU A 30 14.14 -7.13 9.73
CA GLU A 30 15.52 -7.01 10.23
C GLU A 30 16.31 -5.84 9.58
N GLY A 31 15.62 -4.74 9.29
CA GLY A 31 16.22 -3.58 8.62
C GLY A 31 16.42 -3.74 7.11
N ASN A 32 16.10 -4.91 6.54
CA ASN A 32 16.13 -5.14 5.10
C ASN A 32 14.76 -4.89 4.49
N VAL A 33 14.75 -4.30 3.29
CA VAL A 33 13.55 -4.15 2.46
C VAL A 33 13.31 -5.48 1.74
N LEU A 34 12.23 -6.17 2.08
CA LEU A 34 11.82 -7.42 1.42
C LEU A 34 11.08 -7.12 0.12
N PHE A 35 10.15 -6.16 0.19
CA PHE A 35 9.32 -5.74 -0.92
C PHE A 35 9.16 -4.23 -0.89
N HIS A 36 9.20 -3.60 -2.06
CA HIS A 36 8.93 -2.19 -2.22
C HIS A 36 8.26 -1.96 -3.58
N TYR A 37 6.97 -1.67 -3.56
CA TYR A 37 6.17 -1.45 -4.74
C TYR A 37 5.63 -0.04 -4.73
N ILE A 38 5.93 0.71 -5.80
CA ILE A 38 5.29 1.98 -6.09
C ILE A 38 4.25 1.70 -7.18
N LEU A 39 2.99 1.94 -6.83
CA LEU A 39 1.86 1.57 -7.65
C LEU A 39 1.48 2.74 -8.55
N GLU A 40 1.24 2.44 -9.83
CA GLU A 40 0.65 3.40 -10.76
C GLU A 40 -0.71 3.88 -10.22
N SER A 41 -1.09 5.08 -10.61
CA SER A 41 -2.37 5.62 -10.18
C SER A 41 -3.54 4.88 -10.79
N SER A 42 -4.51 4.56 -9.93
CA SER A 42 -5.75 3.89 -10.32
C SER A 42 -6.63 4.75 -11.23
N LYS A 43 -6.44 6.09 -11.22
CA LYS A 43 -7.20 7.06 -12.00
C LYS A 43 -6.28 8.12 -12.61
N PRO A 44 -6.58 8.60 -13.83
CA PRO A 44 -5.97 9.80 -14.38
C PRO A 44 -6.18 11.02 -13.47
N TRP A 45 -5.19 11.92 -13.40
CA TRP A 45 -5.22 13.14 -12.59
C TRP A 45 -6.43 14.04 -12.90
N GLU A 46 -6.82 14.06 -14.17
CA GLU A 46 -7.93 14.85 -14.71
C GLU A 46 -9.27 14.42 -14.12
N LEU A 47 -9.38 13.16 -13.68
CA LEU A 47 -10.61 12.58 -13.11
C LEU A 47 -10.70 12.70 -11.58
N LEU A 48 -9.66 13.23 -10.92
CA LEU A 48 -9.65 13.46 -9.48
C LEU A 48 -10.49 14.67 -9.07
N THR A 49 -11.12 14.58 -7.89
CA THR A 49 -11.75 15.75 -7.27
C THR A 49 -10.71 16.76 -6.77
N THR A 50 -11.12 18.00 -6.51
CA THR A 50 -10.24 19.03 -5.93
C THR A 50 -9.63 18.58 -4.60
N PHE A 51 -10.40 17.88 -3.77
CA PHE A 51 -9.93 17.32 -2.51
C PHE A 51 -8.86 16.23 -2.74
N GLU A 52 -9.13 15.29 -3.63
CA GLU A 52 -8.19 14.21 -3.98
C GLU A 52 -6.87 14.76 -4.53
N ARG A 53 -6.93 15.77 -5.41
CA ARG A 53 -5.73 16.48 -5.91
C ARG A 53 -4.97 17.19 -4.80
N SER A 54 -5.67 17.83 -3.86
CA SER A 54 -5.04 18.48 -2.70
C SER A 54 -4.29 17.47 -1.84
N CYS A 55 -4.91 16.32 -1.54
CA CYS A 55 -4.27 15.23 -0.81
C CYS A 55 -3.04 14.68 -1.55
N ALA A 56 -3.16 14.43 -2.86
CA ALA A 56 -2.04 13.94 -3.67
C ALA A 56 -0.89 14.96 -3.74
N SER A 57 -1.19 16.25 -3.92
CA SER A 57 -0.19 17.32 -3.90
C SER A 57 0.49 17.45 -2.54
N TRP A 58 -0.27 17.33 -1.43
CA TRP A 58 0.29 17.35 -0.09
C TRP A 58 1.24 16.17 0.14
N GLN A 59 0.85 14.95 -0.29
CA GLN A 59 1.74 13.81 -0.22
C GLN A 59 3.01 14.00 -1.04
N ASN A 60 2.90 14.49 -2.27
CA ASN A 60 4.09 14.78 -3.08
C ASN A 60 5.02 15.80 -2.39
N ALA A 61 4.48 16.88 -1.85
CA ALA A 61 5.29 17.94 -1.24
C ALA A 61 5.91 17.55 0.11
N PHE A 62 5.25 16.72 0.90
CA PHE A 62 5.60 16.50 2.31
C PHE A 62 5.85 15.02 2.68
N HIS A 63 5.55 14.08 1.80
CA HIS A 63 5.61 12.65 2.08
C HIS A 63 6.27 11.86 0.93
N HIS A 64 7.58 11.67 1.04
CA HIS A 64 8.44 10.90 0.14
C HIS A 64 8.58 11.38 -1.31
N GLY A 65 7.95 12.50 -1.72
CA GLY A 65 8.16 13.06 -3.06
C GLY A 65 7.49 12.28 -4.19
N LEU A 66 6.56 11.39 -3.86
CA LEU A 66 5.85 10.56 -4.83
C LEU A 66 4.77 11.39 -5.54
N GLN A 67 4.95 11.59 -6.84
CA GLN A 67 3.96 12.24 -7.69
C GLN A 67 2.77 11.32 -7.94
N TRP A 68 1.63 11.90 -8.31
CA TRP A 68 0.44 11.12 -8.62
C TRP A 68 0.70 10.11 -9.74
N ASN A 69 1.43 10.47 -10.80
CA ASN A 69 1.67 9.56 -11.91
C ASN A 69 2.88 8.64 -11.72
N ASP A 70 3.56 8.71 -10.57
CA ASP A 70 4.67 7.79 -10.28
C ASP A 70 4.15 6.36 -10.06
N GLY A 71 5.04 5.39 -10.24
CA GLY A 71 4.74 3.98 -10.09
C GLY A 71 5.16 3.17 -11.30
N THR A 72 5.60 1.94 -11.04
CA THR A 72 6.05 1.00 -12.07
C THR A 72 5.15 -0.23 -12.13
N VAL A 73 4.29 -0.39 -11.13
CA VAL A 73 3.37 -1.51 -11.01
C VAL A 73 1.96 -1.05 -11.39
N PRO A 74 1.37 -1.59 -12.47
CA PRO A 74 0.00 -1.26 -12.83
C PRO A 74 -0.97 -1.56 -11.71
N TYR A 75 -1.85 -0.62 -11.38
CA TYR A 75 -2.76 -0.75 -10.23
C TYR A 75 -3.64 -2.00 -10.27
N ARG A 76 -3.97 -2.48 -11.47
CA ARG A 76 -4.72 -3.74 -11.69
C ARG A 76 -4.01 -4.98 -11.13
N LYS A 77 -2.69 -4.94 -10.98
CA LYS A 77 -1.87 -6.03 -10.43
C LYS A 77 -1.61 -5.87 -8.92
N THR A 78 -1.93 -4.72 -8.35
CA THR A 78 -1.67 -4.39 -6.93
C THR A 78 -2.15 -5.47 -5.99
N ARG A 79 -3.41 -5.88 -6.14
CA ARG A 79 -4.04 -6.88 -5.26
C ARG A 79 -3.23 -8.17 -5.23
N GLN A 80 -3.06 -8.78 -6.41
CA GLN A 80 -2.28 -10.00 -6.57
C GLN A 80 -0.86 -9.88 -6.01
N MET A 81 -0.12 -8.82 -6.37
CA MET A 81 1.28 -8.66 -5.96
C MET A 81 1.44 -8.47 -4.44
N ILE A 82 0.52 -7.74 -3.80
CA ILE A 82 0.52 -7.56 -2.35
C ILE A 82 0.12 -8.87 -1.66
N THR A 83 -0.90 -9.59 -2.16
CA THR A 83 -1.28 -10.91 -1.62
C THR A 83 -0.10 -11.87 -1.68
N GLU A 84 0.54 -12.03 -2.84
CA GLU A 84 1.69 -12.91 -3.04
C GLU A 84 2.86 -12.53 -2.13
N ALA A 85 3.18 -11.24 -2.01
CA ALA A 85 4.24 -10.76 -1.12
C ALA A 85 3.93 -11.11 0.35
N VAL A 86 2.70 -10.87 0.81
CA VAL A 86 2.32 -11.14 2.20
C VAL A 86 2.21 -12.64 2.49
N LEU A 87 1.70 -13.45 1.55
CA LEU A 87 1.68 -14.90 1.70
C LEU A 87 3.09 -15.48 1.69
N GLY A 88 3.99 -14.98 0.85
CA GLY A 88 5.40 -15.37 0.83
C GLY A 88 6.17 -15.01 2.10
N ILE A 89 5.69 -14.02 2.88
CA ILE A 89 6.22 -13.69 4.21
C ILE A 89 5.76 -14.71 5.26
N LYS A 90 4.54 -15.27 5.12
CA LYS A 90 3.89 -16.15 6.11
C LYS A 90 4.32 -17.62 6.00
N ASN A 91 5.58 -17.92 5.72
CA ASN A 91 6.08 -19.30 5.48
C ASN A 91 5.99 -20.26 6.70
N GLY A 92 5.22 -19.95 7.74
CA GLY A 92 4.85 -20.83 8.85
C GLY A 92 3.92 -20.17 9.87
N ASN A 93 3.56 -20.91 10.93
CA ASN A 93 2.61 -20.48 11.97
C ASN A 93 3.15 -19.41 12.95
N GLY A 94 4.34 -18.86 12.72
CA GLY A 94 5.04 -17.97 13.66
C GLY A 94 5.29 -16.55 13.16
N ASP A 95 5.13 -16.25 11.87
CA ASP A 95 5.49 -14.93 11.32
C ASP A 95 4.49 -13.85 11.75
N ILE A 96 4.99 -12.82 12.43
CA ILE A 96 4.18 -11.68 12.89
C ILE A 96 4.34 -10.54 11.89
N ILE A 97 3.23 -10.10 11.31
CA ILE A 97 3.19 -8.94 10.41
C ILE A 97 2.53 -7.77 11.13
N TYR A 98 3.31 -6.73 11.37
CA TYR A 98 2.83 -5.45 11.89
C TYR A 98 2.49 -4.54 10.71
N VAL A 99 1.26 -4.03 10.69
CA VAL A 99 0.81 -3.07 9.68
C VAL A 99 0.55 -1.76 10.39
N GLU A 100 1.10 -0.67 9.88
CA GLU A 100 0.84 0.66 10.43
C GLU A 100 -0.63 1.03 10.21
N GLY A 101 -1.36 1.35 11.28
CA GLY A 101 -2.74 1.82 11.23
C GLY A 101 -3.82 0.74 11.09
N TYR A 102 -4.87 0.82 11.91
CA TYR A 102 -5.96 -0.16 11.97
C TYR A 102 -6.71 -0.33 10.64
N LYS A 103 -7.01 0.77 9.94
CA LYS A 103 -7.72 0.72 8.65
C LYS A 103 -6.92 0.00 7.57
N LYS A 104 -5.61 0.25 7.52
CA LYS A 104 -4.67 -0.40 6.58
C LYS A 104 -4.53 -1.88 6.89
N GLN A 105 -4.38 -2.22 8.18
CA GLN A 105 -4.38 -3.60 8.63
C GLN A 105 -5.65 -4.36 8.25
N LYS A 106 -6.82 -3.74 8.45
CA LYS A 106 -8.10 -4.35 8.08
C LYS A 106 -8.19 -4.58 6.58
N TRP A 107 -7.89 -3.57 5.77
CA TRP A 107 -7.89 -3.70 4.31
C TRP A 107 -6.93 -4.78 3.82
N LEU A 108 -5.72 -4.88 4.40
CA LEU A 108 -4.76 -5.92 4.02
C LEU A 108 -5.27 -7.31 4.40
N ARG A 109 -5.94 -7.44 5.54
CA ARG A 109 -6.56 -8.69 5.97
C ARG A 109 -7.69 -9.10 5.02
N ASP A 110 -8.59 -8.16 4.70
CA ASP A 110 -9.71 -8.40 3.79
C ASP A 110 -9.19 -8.80 2.40
N LEU A 111 -8.14 -8.13 1.91
CA LEU A 111 -7.47 -8.47 0.65
C LEU A 111 -6.98 -9.93 0.60
N ILE A 112 -6.35 -10.42 1.68
CA ILE A 112 -5.78 -11.77 1.73
C ILE A 112 -6.86 -12.84 1.93
N GLN A 113 -8.03 -12.47 2.46
CA GLN A 113 -9.15 -13.40 2.67
C GLN A 113 -10.09 -13.52 1.46
N ASP A 114 -10.02 -12.56 0.53
CA ASP A 114 -10.81 -12.51 -0.71
C ASP A 114 -10.25 -13.38 -1.86
N ASP A 115 -9.00 -13.87 -1.75
CA ASP A 115 -8.31 -14.75 -2.72
C ASP A 115 -8.45 -16.26 -2.33
#